data_AF-A0A8S4QHZ4-F1
#
_entry.id   AF-A0A8S4QHZ4-F1
#
_cell.length_a   1.000
_cell.length_b   1.000
_cell.length_c   1.000
_cell.angle_alpha   90.00
_cell.angle_beta   90.00
_cell.angle_gamma   90.00
#
_symmetry.space_group_name_H-M   'P 1'
#
loop_
_entity.id
_entity.type
_entity.pdbx_description
1 polymer ?
#
loop_
_entity_poly.entity_id
_entity_poly.type
_entity_poly.pdbx_seq_one_letter_code
_entity_poly.pdbx_strand_id
1 'polypeptide(L)'
;MAGPDILCVSASNEAKEMLKRIENGATFTYQTLTVPENGAANCLYVNGTLIHRAIEEIPQSFKVFCEKIDFARRSICFTALARVSTGLTACCLL
;
A
#
# COMPACT_ATOMS: atom_id res chain seq x y z
N MET A 1 -5.77 -0.29 0.58
CA MET A 1 -5.80 0.36 1.91
C MET A 1 -4.77 -0.31 2.78
N ALA A 2 -4.05 0.43 3.62
CA ALA A 2 -3.01 -0.14 4.49
C ALA A 2 -3.52 -0.48 5.91
N GLY A 3 -4.72 -0.03 6.27
CA GLY A 3 -5.32 -0.23 7.58
C GLY A 3 -6.71 0.40 7.65
N PRO A 4 -7.36 0.38 8.82
CA PRO A 4 -8.59 1.14 9.07
C PRO A 4 -8.26 2.62 8.89
N ASP A 5 -9.02 3.30 8.04
CA ASP A 5 -8.86 4.73 7.74
C ASP A 5 -7.48 5.14 7.19
N ILE A 6 -6.65 4.19 6.73
CA ILE A 6 -5.30 4.46 6.18
C ILE A 6 -5.25 4.14 4.68
N LEU A 7 -5.02 5.18 3.88
CA LEU A 7 -4.70 5.06 2.46
C LEU A 7 -3.19 4.92 2.27
N CYS A 8 -2.78 3.91 1.50
CA CYS A 8 -1.40 3.72 1.08
C CYS A 8 -1.22 4.35 -0.30
N VAL A 9 -0.29 5.29 -0.42
CA VAL A 9 -0.10 6.09 -1.65
C VAL A 9 1.39 6.14 -1.97
N SER A 10 1.76 6.06 -3.24
CA SER A 10 3.16 6.21 -3.61
C SER A 10 3.59 7.68 -3.59
N ALA A 11 4.90 7.92 -3.49
CA ALA A 11 5.46 9.27 -3.48
C ALA A 11 5.46 9.97 -4.86
N SER A 12 4.92 9.34 -5.91
CA SER A 12 4.92 9.89 -7.27
C SER A 12 4.02 11.13 -7.39
N ASN A 13 4.30 11.98 -8.38
CA ASN A 13 3.53 13.21 -8.57
C ASN A 13 2.08 12.90 -8.98
N GLU A 14 1.90 11.88 -9.83
CA GLU A 14 0.60 11.43 -10.31
C GLU A 14 -0.25 10.91 -9.14
N ALA A 15 0.36 10.15 -8.23
CA ALA A 15 -0.32 9.64 -7.04
C ALA A 15 -0.75 10.77 -6.10
N LYS A 16 0.08 11.80 -5.92
CA LYS A 16 -0.26 12.99 -5.11
C LYS A 16 -1.38 13.82 -5.73
N GLU A 17 -1.40 13.98 -7.05
CA GLU A 17 -2.50 14.66 -7.74
C GLU A 17 -3.82 13.91 -7.60
N MET A 18 -3.78 12.57 -7.72
CA MET A 18 -4.95 11.73 -7.50
C MET A 18 -5.43 11.78 -6.05
N LEU A 19 -4.52 11.79 -5.07
CA LEU A 19 -4.87 11.93 -3.66
C LEU A 19 -5.63 13.24 -3.39
N LYS A 20 -5.14 14.37 -3.90
CA LYS A 20 -5.83 15.67 -3.76
C LYS A 20 -7.24 15.65 -4.34
N ARG A 21 -7.42 14.95 -5.48
CA ARG A 21 -8.75 14.79 -6.09
C ARG A 21 -9.69 13.96 -5.22
N ILE A 22 -9.18 12.90 -4.60
CA ILE A 22 -9.94 12.08 -3.65
C ILE A 22 -10.32 12.90 -2.42
N GLU A 23 -9.37 13.62 -1.83
CA GLU A 23 -9.60 14.49 -0.65
C GLU A 23 -10.67 15.56 -0.92
N ASN A 24 -10.67 16.17 -2.11
CA ASN A 24 -11.67 17.17 -2.48
C ASN A 24 -13.09 16.59 -2.68
N GLY A 25 -13.19 15.31 -3.04
CA GLY A 25 -14.46 14.63 -3.29
C GLY A 25 -14.99 13.84 -2.09
N ALA A 26 -14.15 13.56 -1.09
CA ALA A 26 -14.50 12.76 0.06
C ALA A 26 -15.12 13.61 1.18
N THR A 27 -16.12 13.05 1.86
CA THR A 27 -16.66 13.60 3.11
C THR A 27 -15.91 13.11 4.35
N PHE A 28 -15.06 12.09 4.19
CA PHE A 28 -14.27 11.48 5.24
C PHE A 28 -12.77 11.67 4.97
N THR A 29 -12.02 12.07 6.00
CA THR A 29 -10.58 12.30 5.92
C THR A 29 -9.81 11.06 6.33
N TYR A 30 -9.17 10.42 5.36
CA TYR A 30 -8.26 9.29 5.60
C TYR A 30 -6.89 9.77 6.06
N GLN A 31 -6.20 8.95 6.85
CA GLN A 31 -4.76 9.09 7.07
C GLN A 31 -4.01 8.59 5.85
N THR A 32 -2.98 9.32 5.41
CA THR A 32 -2.17 8.93 4.26
C THR A 32 -0.83 8.35 4.72
N LEU A 33 -0.55 7.13 4.28
CA LEU A 33 0.76 6.49 4.37
C LEU A 33 1.46 6.59 3.02
N THR A 34 2.43 7.48 2.91
CA THR A 34 3.21 7.67 1.69
C THR A 34 4.40 6.72 1.66
N VAL A 35 4.52 5.93 0.59
CA VAL A 35 5.63 4.99 0.37
C VAL A 35 6.51 5.40 -0.82
N PRO A 36 7.84 5.24 -0.73
CA PRO A 36 8.75 5.69 -1.79
C PRO A 36 8.68 4.83 -3.06
N GLU A 37 8.36 3.54 -2.95
CA GLU A 37 8.35 2.63 -4.10
C GLU A 37 6.92 2.38 -4.58
N ASN A 38 6.64 2.69 -5.84
CA ASN A 38 5.30 2.58 -6.43
C ASN A 38 4.68 1.17 -6.24
N GLY A 39 5.49 0.12 -6.36
CA GLY A 39 5.03 -1.26 -6.17
C GLY A 39 4.55 -1.59 -4.75
N ALA A 40 4.96 -0.81 -3.75
CA ALA A 40 4.57 -0.98 -2.35
C ALA A 40 3.19 -0.39 -2.04
N ALA A 41 2.70 0.56 -2.83
CA ALA A 41 1.40 1.19 -2.61
C ALA A 41 0.24 0.18 -2.73
N ASN A 42 0.43 -0.86 -3.54
CA ASN A 42 -0.49 -1.98 -3.63
C ASN A 42 -0.26 -2.96 -2.48
N CYS A 43 -1.15 -2.88 -1.48
CA CYS A 43 -1.15 -3.70 -0.28
C CYS A 43 -2.59 -4.09 0.10
N LEU A 44 -2.72 -5.16 0.91
CA LEU A 44 -3.99 -5.70 1.36
C LEU A 44 -4.09 -5.60 2.87
N TYR A 45 -5.18 -5.05 3.38
CA TYR A 45 -5.48 -5.10 4.81
C TYR A 45 -6.66 -6.03 5.03
N VAL A 46 -6.43 -7.14 5.73
CA VAL A 46 -7.44 -8.17 5.97
C VAL A 46 -7.34 -8.64 7.42
N ASN A 47 -8.47 -8.59 8.13
CA ASN A 47 -8.62 -9.14 9.47
C ASN A 47 -7.53 -8.68 10.46
N GLY A 48 -7.26 -7.37 10.51
CA GLY A 48 -6.25 -6.80 11.40
C GLY A 48 -4.80 -6.92 10.89
N THR A 49 -4.57 -7.53 9.73
CA THR A 49 -3.24 -7.81 9.19
C THR A 49 -3.00 -7.11 7.86
N LEU A 50 -1.89 -6.39 7.75
CA LEU A 50 -1.41 -5.82 6.49
C LEU A 50 -0.50 -6.80 5.75
N ILE A 51 -0.90 -7.17 4.54
CA ILE A 51 -0.13 -7.96 3.60
C ILE A 51 0.52 -7.00 2.59
N HIS A 52 1.85 -7.05 2.50
CA HIS A 52 2.65 -6.21 1.61
C HIS A 52 3.79 -7.01 0.98
N ARG A 53 4.49 -6.40 0.01
CA ARG A 53 5.63 -7.04 -0.66
C ARG A 53 6.82 -7.22 0.28
N ALA A 54 7.68 -8.19 -0.03
CA ALA A 54 8.85 -8.53 0.77
C ALA A 54 9.96 -7.48 0.69
N ILE A 55 10.87 -7.51 1.68
CA ILE A 55 11.95 -6.51 1.81
C ILE A 55 12.90 -6.52 0.60
N GLU A 56 13.05 -7.67 -0.05
CA GLU A 56 13.88 -7.84 -1.25
C GLU A 56 13.31 -7.08 -2.44
N GLU A 57 11.99 -6.83 -2.47
CA GLU A 57 11.30 -6.17 -3.57
C GLU A 57 11.07 -4.68 -3.32
N ILE A 58 10.87 -4.29 -2.06
CA ILE A 58 10.53 -2.92 -1.65
C ILE A 58 11.31 -2.48 -0.40
N PRO A 59 12.66 -2.51 -0.42
CA PRO A 59 13.47 -2.32 0.79
C PRO A 59 13.24 -0.98 1.51
N GLN A 60 12.90 0.08 0.78
CA GLN A 60 12.68 1.40 1.38
C GLN A 60 11.29 1.49 2.00
N SER A 61 10.27 1.01 1.29
CA SER A 61 8.87 1.04 1.74
C SER A 61 8.62 0.02 2.84
N PHE A 62 9.34 -1.10 2.84
CA PHE A 62 9.31 -2.08 3.93
C PHE A 62 9.67 -1.44 5.27
N LYS A 63 10.68 -0.56 5.29
CA LYS A 63 11.06 0.20 6.50
C LYS A 63 9.93 1.14 6.94
N VAL A 64 9.31 1.84 5.99
CA VAL A 64 8.15 2.70 6.27
C VAL A 64 7.01 1.89 6.90
N PHE A 65 6.71 0.70 6.39
CA PHE A 65 5.72 -0.18 7.01
C PHE A 65 6.14 -0.62 8.42
N CYS A 66 7.42 -0.92 8.65
CA CYS A 66 7.91 -1.27 9.99
C CYS A 66 7.79 -0.12 11.01
N GLU A 67 8.02 1.11 10.58
CA GLU A 67 8.06 2.27 11.46
C GLU A 67 6.66 2.87 11.72
N LYS A 68 5.78 2.81 10.72
CA LYS A 68 4.49 3.53 10.75
C LYS A 68 3.28 2.65 11.04
N ILE A 69 3.39 1.32 10.91
CA ILE A 69 2.29 0.40 11.15
C ILE A 69 2.54 -0.40 12.43
N ASP A 70 1.58 -0.32 13.34
CA ASP A 70 1.62 -0.88 14.70
C ASP A 70 0.84 -2.21 14.85
N PHE A 71 0.09 -2.63 13.84
CA PHE A 71 -0.61 -3.91 13.80
C PHE A 71 0.14 -4.99 13.00
N ALA A 72 -0.41 -6.20 12.98
CA ALA A 72 0.21 -7.37 12.38
C ALA A 72 0.53 -7.15 10.88
N ARG A 73 1.72 -7.57 10.47
CA ARG A 73 2.18 -7.46 9.07
C ARG A 73 2.66 -8.81 8.54
N ARG A 74 2.39 -9.06 7.27
CA ARG A 74 2.86 -10.24 6.54
C ARG A 74 3.48 -9.79 5.22
N SER A 75 4.76 -10.09 5.05
CA SER A 75 5.46 -9.88 3.79
C SER A 75 5.36 -11.11 2.90
N ILE A 76 5.14 -10.90 1.60
CA ILE A 76 5.11 -11.94 0.58
C ILE A 76 5.98 -11.54 -0.61
N CYS A 77 6.69 -12.51 -1.19
CA CYS A 77 7.42 -12.29 -2.43
C CYS A 77 6.44 -12.35 -3.61
N PHE A 78 6.33 -11.27 -4.36
CA PHE A 78 5.40 -11.17 -5.50
C PHE A 78 6.10 -11.23 -6.86
N THR A 79 7.42 -11.43 -6.91
CA THR A 79 8.26 -11.18 -8.11
C THR A 79 7.82 -12.00 -9.32
N ALA A 80 7.44 -13.26 -9.12
CA ALA A 80 6.97 -14.13 -10.20
C ALA A 80 5.64 -13.64 -10.79
N LEU A 81 4.70 -13.26 -9.92
CA LEU A 81 3.38 -12.79 -10.31
C LEU A 81 3.38 -11.35 -10.82
N ALA A 82 4.30 -10.50 -10.35
CA ALA A 82 4.44 -9.11 -10.76
C ALA A 82 4.68 -8.93 -12.27
N ARG A 83 5.16 -9.98 -12.96
CA ARG A 83 5.37 -9.98 -14.41
C ARG A 83 4.06 -10.09 -15.21
N VAL A 84 3.01 -10.63 -14.60
CA VAL A 84 1.73 -10.95 -15.26
C VAL A 84 0.56 -10.21 -14.61
N SER A 85 0.67 -9.90 -13.32
CA SER A 85 -0.35 -9.26 -12.50
C SER A 85 0.02 -7.81 -12.18
N THR A 86 -1.01 -6.98 -12.04
CA THR A 86 -0.88 -5.56 -11.70
C THR A 86 -0.68 -5.30 -10.20
N GLY A 87 -0.79 -6.32 -9.34
CA GLY A 87 -0.54 -6.20 -7.90
C GLY A 87 -1.16 -7.32 -7.07
N LEU A 88 -0.96 -7.26 -5.75
CA LEU A 88 -1.55 -8.19 -4.77
C LEU A 88 -3.08 -8.18 -4.84
N THR A 89 -3.68 -7.00 -4.99
CA THR A 89 -5.15 -6.84 -5.05
C THR A 89 -5.77 -7.50 -6.28
N ALA A 90 -5.02 -7.73 -7.36
CA ALA A 90 -5.54 -8.38 -8.56
C ALA A 90 -5.66 -9.91 -8.41
N CYS A 91 -5.08 -10.49 -7.36
CA CYS A 91 -5.13 -11.93 -7.09
C CYS A 91 -6.29 -12.32 -6.17
N CYS A 92 -7.14 -11.38 -5.76
CA CYS A 92 -8.23 -11.59 -4.82
C CYS A 92 -9.48 -10.81 -5.23
N LEU A 93 -10.65 -11.28 -4.81
CA LEU A 93 -11.88 -10.51 -4.81
C LEU A 93 -12.11 -10.00 -3.38
N LEU A 94 -12.30 -8.69 -3.24
CA LEU A 94 -12.40 -7.96 -1.99
C LEU A 94 -13.82 -7.46 -1.76
#